data_AF-A0A497GN54-F1
#
_entry.id   AF-A0A497GN54-F1
#
_cell.length_a   1.000
_cell.length_b   1.000
_cell.length_c   1.000
_cell.angle_alpha   90.00
_cell.angle_beta   90.00
_cell.angle_gamma   90.00
#
_symmetry.space_group_name_H-M   'P 1'
#
loop_
_entity.id
_entity.type
_entity.pdbx_description
1 polymer ?
#
loop_
_entity_poly.entity_id
_entity_poly.type
_entity_poly.pdbx_seq_one_letter_code
_entity_poly.pdbx_strand_id
1 'polypeptide(L)'
;MNNAGRPLDKLTFDELKRILKFPVLDETGSRIGIVDKIYVDQKKMKAKAVEILMDNGKHKKVSASKLVYIDGVVVFSKNGRISLKKAMVLGTDVDPLIRKARELLDEVRIVKKRIHMLDDLLVQGKITETTF
;
A
#
# COMPACT_ATOMS: atom_id res chain seq x y z
N MET A 1 14.70 5.29 11.77
CA MET A 1 15.02 3.85 11.70
C MET A 1 15.17 3.46 10.23
N ASN A 2 16.33 2.92 9.85
CA ASN A 2 16.72 2.59 8.47
C ASN A 2 15.83 1.48 7.89
N ASN A 3 14.73 1.83 7.22
CA ASN A 3 13.96 0.87 6.41
C ASN A 3 14.43 0.94 4.95
N ALA A 4 15.60 0.35 4.70
CA ALA A 4 15.93 -0.13 3.36
C ALA A 4 14.80 -1.07 2.91
N GLY A 5 14.31 -0.90 1.68
CA GLY A 5 13.14 -1.61 1.16
C GLY A 5 13.10 -3.10 1.48
N ARG A 6 11.92 -3.59 1.88
CA ARG A 6 11.73 -5.00 2.26
C ARG A 6 11.13 -5.78 1.10
N PRO A 7 11.76 -6.89 0.66
CA PRO A 7 11.16 -7.82 -0.28
C PRO A 7 9.78 -8.30 0.19
N LEU A 8 8.82 -8.49 -0.73
CA LEU A 8 7.45 -8.88 -0.38
C LEU A 8 7.37 -10.27 0.28
N ASP A 9 8.31 -11.16 0.00
CA ASP A 9 8.38 -12.50 0.63
C ASP A 9 8.76 -12.45 2.12
N LYS A 10 9.25 -11.30 2.60
CA LYS A 10 9.59 -11.07 4.01
C LYS A 10 8.52 -10.30 4.79
N LEU A 11 7.46 -9.84 4.12
CA LEU A 11 6.36 -9.14 4.76
C LEU A 11 5.41 -10.12 5.44
N THR A 12 4.74 -9.64 6.48
CA THR A 12 3.68 -10.37 7.16
C THR A 12 2.41 -10.41 6.32
N PHE A 13 1.52 -11.36 6.59
CA PHE A 13 0.26 -11.49 5.86
C PHE A 13 -0.63 -10.24 5.93
N ASP A 14 -0.66 -9.56 7.08
CA ASP A 14 -1.43 -8.32 7.25
C ASP A 14 -0.83 -7.15 6.47
N GLU A 15 0.51 -7.07 6.37
CA GLU A 15 1.17 -6.10 5.50
C GLU A 15 0.88 -6.38 4.02
N LEU A 16 0.90 -7.65 3.61
CA LEU A 16 0.58 -8.06 2.24
C LEU A 16 -0.85 -7.67 1.85
N LYS A 17 -1.83 -7.86 2.74
CA LYS A 17 -3.22 -7.41 2.49
C LYS A 17 -3.31 -5.91 2.25
N ARG A 18 -2.53 -5.10 2.97
CA ARG A 18 -2.53 -3.63 2.82
C ARG A 18 -1.92 -3.17 1.51
N ILE A 19 -1.09 -3.99 0.87
CA ILE A 19 -0.36 -3.66 -0.37
C ILE A 19 -1.20 -3.97 -1.62
N LEU A 20 -2.35 -4.63 -1.49
CA LEU A 20 -3.28 -4.79 -2.62
C LEU A 20 -3.68 -3.43 -3.18
N LYS A 21 -3.71 -3.33 -4.52
CA LYS A 21 -3.97 -2.11 -5.30
C LYS A 21 -2.91 -1.01 -5.17
N PHE A 22 -1.77 -1.28 -4.52
CA PHE A 22 -0.67 -0.30 -4.51
C PHE A 22 -0.04 -0.17 -5.90
N PRO A 23 0.46 1.03 -6.25
CA PRO A 23 1.18 1.23 -7.50
C PRO A 23 2.48 0.43 -7.49
N VAL A 24 2.80 -0.14 -8.66
CA VAL A 24 4.06 -0.81 -8.92
C VAL A 24 4.90 0.07 -9.84
N LEU A 25 6.07 0.47 -9.35
CA LEU A 25 7.06 1.22 -10.12
C LEU A 25 8.16 0.31 -10.66
N ASP A 26 8.84 0.73 -11.71
CA ASP A 26 10.09 0.13 -12.16
C ASP A 26 11.30 0.71 -11.41
N GLU A 27 12.51 0.25 -11.76
CA GLU A 27 13.75 0.74 -11.16
C GLU A 27 14.12 2.20 -11.56
N THR A 28 13.35 2.81 -12.46
CA THR A 28 13.48 4.22 -12.90
C THR A 28 12.47 5.15 -12.22
N GLY A 29 11.47 4.59 -11.52
CA GLY A 29 10.38 5.35 -10.89
C GLY A 29 9.13 5.47 -11.75
N SER A 30 9.15 4.89 -12.96
CA SER A 30 7.99 4.88 -13.83
C SER A 30 6.97 3.87 -13.34
N ARG A 31 5.71 4.28 -13.25
CA ARG A 31 4.61 3.37 -12.95
C ARG A 31 4.42 2.36 -14.07
N ILE A 32 4.37 1.08 -13.71
CA ILE A 32 4.11 -0.03 -14.64
C ILE A 32 2.66 -0.50 -14.52
N GLY A 33 2.07 -0.38 -13.32
CA GLY A 33 0.74 -0.88 -13.04
C GLY A 33 0.39 -0.87 -11.56
N ILE A 34 -0.54 -1.74 -11.18
CA ILE A 34 -0.99 -1.91 -9.79
C ILE A 34 -0.92 -3.38 -9.35
N VAL A 35 -0.75 -3.60 -8.05
CA VAL A 35 -0.85 -4.94 -7.45
C VAL A 35 -2.30 -5.41 -7.51
N ASP A 36 -2.57 -6.46 -8.28
CA ASP A 36 -3.93 -7.00 -8.41
C ASP A 36 -4.17 -8.18 -7.46
N LYS A 37 -3.30 -9.19 -7.49
CA LYS A 37 -3.40 -10.39 -6.64
C LYS A 37 -2.06 -10.77 -6.04
N ILE A 38 -2.07 -11.31 -4.83
CA ILE A 38 -0.88 -11.82 -4.15
C ILE A 38 -1.10 -13.32 -3.88
N TYR A 39 -0.25 -14.16 -4.46
CA TYR A 39 -0.25 -15.60 -4.23
C TYR A 39 0.66 -15.92 -3.05
N VAL A 40 0.05 -16.39 -1.96
CA VAL A 40 0.73 -16.71 -0.71
C VAL A 40 0.89 -18.23 -0.58
N ASP A 41 2.04 -18.68 -0.08
CA ASP A 41 2.25 -20.06 0.32
C ASP A 41 1.52 -20.31 1.65
N GLN A 42 0.49 -21.16 1.63
CA GLN A 42 -0.36 -21.44 2.80
C GLN A 42 0.41 -22.05 3.98
N LYS A 43 1.51 -22.79 3.73
CA LYS A 43 2.30 -23.41 4.81
C LYS A 43 3.19 -22.40 5.52
N LYS A 44 3.71 -21.42 4.77
CA LYS A 44 4.68 -20.43 5.27
C LYS A 44 4.07 -19.06 5.53
N MET A 45 2.81 -18.84 5.11
CA MET A 45 2.11 -17.56 5.13
C MET A 45 2.93 -16.41 4.49
N LYS A 46 3.72 -16.73 3.46
CA LYS A 46 4.62 -15.81 2.75
C LYS A 46 4.25 -15.65 1.28
N ALA A 47 4.41 -14.45 0.73
CA ALA A 47 4.17 -14.20 -0.69
C ALA A 47 5.16 -14.99 -1.56
N LYS A 48 4.64 -15.74 -2.53
CA LYS A 48 5.42 -16.47 -3.53
C LYS A 48 5.43 -15.74 -4.88
N ALA A 49 4.27 -15.26 -5.30
CA ALA A 49 4.11 -14.52 -6.54
C ALA A 49 3.07 -13.41 -6.38
N VAL A 50 3.18 -12.40 -7.22
CA VAL A 50 2.26 -11.26 -7.27
C VAL A 50 1.86 -11.06 -8.73
N GLU A 51 0.58 -10.83 -8.95
CA GLU A 51 0.01 -10.46 -10.23
C GLU A 51 -0.14 -8.95 -10.28
N ILE A 52 0.45 -8.35 -11.29
CA ILE A 52 0.42 -6.92 -11.55
C ILE A 52 -0.54 -6.72 -12.72
N LEU A 53 -1.56 -5.90 -12.52
CA LEU A 53 -2.34 -5.36 -13.63
C LEU A 53 -1.55 -4.19 -14.19
N MET A 54 -0.95 -4.40 -15.37
CA MET A 54 -0.18 -3.36 -16.06
C MET A 54 -1.15 -2.32 -16.63
N ASP A 55 -0.67 -1.08 -16.80
CA ASP A 55 -1.52 0.01 -17.30
C ASP A 55 -2.04 -0.23 -18.74
N ASN A 56 -1.42 -1.15 -19.48
CA ASN A 56 -1.92 -1.64 -20.78
C ASN A 56 -3.06 -2.68 -20.67
N GLY A 57 -3.61 -2.90 -19.47
CA GLY A 57 -4.69 -3.85 -19.19
C GLY A 57 -4.25 -5.31 -19.10
N LYS A 58 -2.98 -5.64 -19.36
CA LYS A 58 -2.49 -7.01 -19.27
C LYS A 58 -2.08 -7.37 -17.84
N HIS A 59 -2.34 -8.62 -17.46
CA HIS A 59 -1.86 -9.16 -16.19
C HIS A 59 -0.46 -9.76 -16.36
N LYS A 60 0.44 -9.47 -15.42
CA LYS A 60 1.79 -10.02 -15.37
C LYS A 60 2.08 -10.63 -14.02
N LYS A 61 2.36 -11.93 -14.00
CA LYS A 61 2.75 -12.66 -12.80
C LYS A 61 4.26 -12.54 -12.57
N VAL A 62 4.64 -12.12 -11.37
CA VAL A 62 6.03 -11.85 -10.97
C VAL A 62 6.32 -12.54 -9.65
N SER A 63 7.56 -13.01 -9.45
CA SER A 63 8.00 -13.55 -8.16
C SER A 63 7.98 -12.46 -7.08
N ALA A 64 7.46 -12.77 -5.89
CA ALA A 64 7.42 -11.82 -4.78
C ALA A 64 8.81 -11.34 -4.35
N SER A 65 9.84 -12.17 -4.54
CA SER A 65 11.25 -11.83 -4.27
C SER A 65 11.80 -10.72 -5.18
N LYS A 66 11.16 -10.46 -6.33
CA LYS A 66 11.53 -9.38 -7.26
C LYS A 66 10.81 -8.07 -6.97
N LEU A 67 9.91 -8.06 -5.99
CA LEU A 67 9.16 -6.88 -5.59
C LEU A 67 9.62 -6.43 -4.21
N VAL A 68 9.83 -5.14 -4.06
CA VAL A 68 10.30 -4.53 -2.82
C VAL A 68 9.32 -3.47 -2.40
N TYR A 69 8.87 -3.53 -1.16
CA TYR A 69 8.03 -2.53 -0.53
C TYR A 69 8.90 -1.41 0.07
N ILE A 70 8.67 -0.18 -0.38
CA ILE A 70 9.39 1.03 0.06
C ILE A 70 8.33 2.10 0.33
N ASP A 71 8.20 2.49 1.60
CA ASP A 71 7.43 3.66 2.05
C ASP A 71 6.07 3.90 1.37
N GLY A 72 5.25 2.86 1.26
CA GLY A 72 3.90 2.96 0.67
C GLY A 72 3.82 2.67 -0.83
N VAL A 73 4.94 2.30 -1.47
CA VAL A 73 5.01 1.95 -2.90
C VAL A 73 5.67 0.58 -3.07
N VAL A 74 5.31 -0.13 -4.15
CA VAL A 74 5.96 -1.39 -4.54
C VAL A 74 6.85 -1.12 -5.73
N VAL A 75 8.09 -1.58 -5.68
CA VAL A 75 9.05 -1.41 -6.78
C VAL A 75 9.46 -2.77 -7.32
N PHE A 76 9.36 -2.93 -8.63
CA PHE A 76 9.86 -4.08 -9.36
C PHE A 76 11.36 -3.94 -9.60
N SER A 77 12.13 -4.89 -9.09
CA SER A 77 13.55 -5.03 -9.37
C SER A 77 13.86 -6.36 -10.04
N LYS A 78 14.61 -6.33 -11.13
CA LYS A 78 15.03 -7.56 -11.84
C LYS A 78 15.85 -8.49 -10.94
N ASN A 79 16.64 -7.89 -10.04
CA ASN A 79 17.59 -8.57 -9.17
C ASN A 79 17.06 -8.76 -7.73
N GLY A 80 15.82 -8.32 -7.43
CA GLY A 80 15.24 -8.41 -6.09
C GLY A 80 15.97 -7.59 -5.02
N ARG A 81 16.82 -6.65 -5.44
CA ARG A 81 17.60 -5.78 -4.56
C ARG A 81 17.55 -4.37 -5.11
N ILE A 82 17.06 -3.45 -4.31
CA ILE A 82 17.10 -2.02 -4.60
C ILE A 82 18.13 -1.39 -3.67
N SER A 83 19.11 -0.72 -4.25
CA SER A 83 20.11 0.02 -3.49
C SER A 83 19.43 1.17 -2.74
N LEU A 84 19.81 1.35 -1.46
CA LEU A 84 19.27 2.36 -0.54
C LEU A 84 19.18 3.76 -1.16
N LYS A 85 20.18 4.16 -1.97
CA LYS A 85 20.18 5.43 -2.70
C LYS A 85 19.03 5.55 -3.71
N LYS A 86 18.72 4.49 -4.46
CA LYS A 86 17.60 4.47 -5.41
C LYS A 86 16.24 4.41 -4.68
N ALA A 87 16.15 3.64 -3.60
CA ALA A 87 14.93 3.57 -2.79
C ALA A 87 14.55 4.94 -2.19
N MET A 88 15.54 5.73 -1.79
CA MET A 88 15.33 7.07 -1.24
C MET A 88 14.86 8.05 -2.33
N VAL A 89 15.45 8.01 -3.53
CA VAL A 89 14.99 8.81 -4.69
C VAL A 89 13.56 8.42 -5.10
N LEU A 90 13.26 7.13 -5.16
CA LEU A 90 11.92 6.61 -5.51
C LEU A 90 10.85 6.91 -4.44
N GLY A 91 11.24 7.04 -3.17
CA GLY A 91 10.36 7.49 -2.09
C GLY A 91 10.16 9.00 -2.07
N THR A 92 11.11 9.79 -2.60
CA THR A 92 11.01 11.25 -2.70
C THR A 92 10.33 11.75 -3.98
N ASP A 93 10.34 10.95 -5.06
CA ASP A 93 9.58 11.20 -6.29
C ASP A 93 8.13 10.68 -6.21
N VAL A 94 7.66 10.32 -5.01
CA VAL A 94 6.22 10.24 -4.74
C VAL A 94 5.75 11.69 -4.66
N ASP A 95 5.35 12.21 -5.81
CA ASP A 95 4.76 13.52 -6.08
C ASP A 95 4.14 14.13 -4.80
N PRO A 96 4.52 15.34 -4.35
CA PRO A 96 4.01 15.95 -3.12
C PRO A 96 2.47 15.95 -3.02
N LEU A 97 1.78 15.87 -4.16
CA LEU A 97 0.35 15.63 -4.29
C LEU A 97 -0.13 14.30 -3.71
N ILE A 98 0.60 13.19 -3.91
CA ILE A 98 0.25 11.86 -3.40
C ILE A 98 0.45 11.81 -1.89
N ARG A 99 1.50 12.46 -1.36
CA ARG A 99 1.71 12.58 0.09
C ARG A 99 0.57 13.34 0.76
N LYS A 100 0.18 14.49 0.19
CA LYS A 100 -1.02 15.25 0.62
C LYS A 100 -2.30 14.43 0.51
N ALA A 101 -2.49 13.67 -0.57
CA ALA A 101 -3.67 12.83 -0.75
C ALA A 101 -3.76 11.73 0.32
N ARG A 102 -2.61 11.20 0.78
CA ARG A 102 -2.55 10.20 1.85
C ARG A 102 -2.88 10.79 3.22
N GLU A 103 -2.36 11.97 3.52
CA GLU A 103 -2.71 12.73 4.74
C GLU A 103 -4.21 13.07 4.77
N LEU A 104 -4.77 13.54 3.65
CA LEU A 104 -6.20 13.80 3.52
C LEU A 104 -7.05 12.53 3.72
N LEU A 105 -6.63 11.39 3.18
CA LEU A 105 -7.34 10.12 3.37
C LEU A 105 -7.32 9.65 4.82
N ASP A 106 -6.20 9.83 5.54
CA ASP A 106 -6.11 9.51 6.96
C ASP A 106 -6.98 10.44 7.81
N GLU A 107 -7.05 11.74 7.48
CA GLU A 107 -7.97 12.69 8.12
C GLU A 107 -9.44 12.29 7.91
N VAL A 108 -9.84 11.98 6.68
CA VAL A 108 -11.20 11.53 6.36
C VAL A 108 -11.56 10.26 7.13
N ARG A 109 -10.61 9.33 7.30
CA ARG A 109 -10.82 8.11 8.10
C ARG A 109 -11.06 8.43 9.57
N ILE A 110 -10.35 9.41 10.13
CA ILE A 110 -10.54 9.87 11.51
C ILE A 110 -11.91 10.52 11.66
N VAL A 111 -12.31 11.39 10.73
CA VAL A 111 -13.62 12.03 10.73
C VAL A 111 -14.74 10.99 10.64
N LYS A 112 -14.61 9.99 9.76
CA LYS A 112 -15.60 8.92 9.63
C LYS A 112 -15.75 8.09 10.91
N LYS A 113 -14.65 7.81 11.61
CA LYS A 113 -14.69 7.17 12.93
C LYS A 113 -15.39 8.03 13.97
N ARG A 114 -15.16 9.34 13.97
CA ARG A 114 -15.83 10.27 14.89
C ARG A 114 -17.34 10.37 14.61
N ILE A 115 -17.75 10.38 13.35
CA ILE A 115 -19.17 10.35 12.96
C ILE A 115 -19.82 9.07 13.47
N HIS A 116 -19.23 7.90 13.24
CA HIS A 116 -19.78 6.66 13.79
C HIS A 116 -19.88 6.65 15.32
N MET A 117 -18.91 7.25 16.03
CA MET A 117 -19.01 7.38 17.48
C MET A 117 -20.15 8.33 17.90
N LEU A 118 -20.41 9.39 17.14
CA LEU A 118 -21.56 10.28 17.37
C LEU A 118 -22.88 9.55 17.08
N ASP A 119 -22.96 8.80 15.99
CA ASP A 119 -24.11 7.94 15.66
C ASP A 119 -24.38 6.93 16.78
N ASP A 120 -23.34 6.25 17.28
CA ASP A 120 -23.45 5.30 18.39
C ASP A 120 -23.94 5.99 19.68
N LEU A 121 -23.49 7.22 19.96
CA LEU A 121 -23.92 7.99 21.12
C LEU A 121 -25.36 8.52 21.00
N LEU A 122 -25.80 8.87 19.77
CA LEU A 122 -27.18 9.23 19.45
C LEU A 122 -28.11 8.01 19.61
N VAL A 123 -27.73 6.85 19.07
CA VAL A 123 -28.48 5.59 19.22
C VAL A 123 -28.55 5.14 20.68
N GLN A 124 -27.50 5.38 21.48
CA GLN A 124 -27.50 5.12 22.92
C GLN A 124 -28.32 6.14 23.74
N GLY A 125 -28.92 7.15 23.11
CA GLY A 125 -29.74 8.17 23.78
C GLY A 125 -28.95 9.10 24.72
N LYS A 126 -27.62 9.17 24.58
CA LYS A 126 -26.75 10.04 25.41
C LYS A 126 -26.65 11.46 24.89
N ILE A 127 -27.13 11.70 23.67
CA ILE A 127 -27.22 13.01 23.03
C ILE A 127 -28.61 13.10 22.40
N THR A 128 -29.35 14.16 22.69
CA THR A 128 -30.68 14.42 22.09
C THR A 128 -30.54 15.50 21.02
N GLU A 129 -31.02 15.22 19.81
CA GLU A 129 -31.12 16.22 18.74
C GLU A 129 -32.03 17.36 19.19
N THR A 130 -31.49 18.58 19.26
CA THR A 130 -32.27 19.80 19.49
C THR A 130 -32.41 20.49 18.14
N THR A 131 -33.59 20.39 17.54
CA THR A 131 -33.95 21.12 16.32
C THR A 131 -34.43 22.51 16.73
N PHE A 132 -33.83 23.57 16.18
CA PHE A 132 -34.34 24.94 16.26
C PHE A 132 -35.28 25.23 15.09
#